data_AF-A0A2A4SYW5-F1
#
_entry.id   AF-A0A2A4SYW5-F1
#
_cell.length_a   1.000
_cell.length_b   1.000
_cell.length_c   1.000
_cell.angle_alpha   90.00
_cell.angle_beta   90.00
_cell.angle_gamma   90.00
#
_symmetry.space_group_name_H-M   'P 1'
#
loop_
_entity.id
_entity.type
_entity.pdbx_description
1 polymer ?
#
loop_
_entity_poly.entity_id
_entity_poly.type
_entity_poly.pdbx_seq_one_letter_code
_entity_poly.pdbx_strand_id
1 'polypeptide(L)'
;MMFSNDSPFLNIPQVLDARQALYIDGLRHAAQIADLAYRRLCSGLTEHVFSYCRNETPSEFTYLYLDAWAFIDATDRFRSLWKMQPGTKSMPAQYAPATVQEKLEGIRQLRNVSAHIAQKIDQIVSLKSSVLGSLSWVTAVSHTPLVVKTCFIRPGVMPAKVSDQLAMPAGRVDFVNESGWITMNAGKHKVVLSEAYTVLVELVSYAEQALSAAFSDPTFETKRPADMFGMAELDTGKHDY
;
A
#
# COMPACT_ATOMS: atom_id res chain seq x y z
N MET A 1 -12.25 3.31 -4.26
CA MET A 1 -11.61 3.90 -3.07
C MET A 1 -11.90 3.01 -1.89
N MET A 2 -10.99 2.97 -0.91
CA MET A 2 -11.14 2.19 0.32
C MET A 2 -12.24 2.71 1.26
N PHE A 3 -12.55 4.02 1.25
CA PHE A 3 -13.57 4.63 2.11
C PHE A 3 -14.76 5.16 1.29
N SER A 4 -15.98 4.98 1.80
CA SER A 4 -17.18 5.68 1.31
C SER A 4 -17.25 7.10 1.90
N ASN A 5 -18.05 7.98 1.30
CA ASN A 5 -18.23 9.34 1.81
C ASN A 5 -18.80 9.38 3.25
N ASP A 6 -19.57 8.37 3.62
CA ASP A 6 -20.16 8.24 4.97
C ASP A 6 -19.24 7.53 5.96
N SER A 7 -18.00 7.19 5.55
CA SER A 7 -17.04 6.52 6.41
C SER A 7 -16.82 7.30 7.71
N PRO A 8 -16.79 6.64 8.88
CA PRO A 8 -16.49 7.32 10.13
C PRO A 8 -15.06 7.87 10.18
N PHE A 9 -14.15 7.39 9.32
CA PHE A 9 -12.82 7.97 9.16
C PHE A 9 -12.87 9.36 8.51
N LEU A 10 -13.83 9.61 7.62
CA LEU A 10 -14.04 10.92 6.98
C LEU A 10 -14.97 11.84 7.78
N ASN A 11 -15.70 11.28 8.74
CA ASN A 11 -16.73 11.97 9.51
C ASN A 11 -16.43 11.88 11.02
N ILE A 12 -15.25 12.36 11.41
CA ILE A 12 -14.77 12.32 12.80
C ILE A 12 -15.60 13.30 13.65
N PRO A 13 -16.21 12.87 14.76
CA PRO A 13 -17.01 13.77 15.60
C PRO A 13 -16.20 14.92 16.21
N GLN A 14 -16.78 16.12 16.27
CA GLN A 14 -16.10 17.31 16.77
C GLN A 14 -15.76 17.22 18.26
N VAL A 15 -16.58 16.51 19.03
CA VAL A 15 -16.45 16.33 20.48
C VAL A 15 -15.28 15.44 20.91
N LEU A 16 -14.69 14.65 20.01
CA LEU A 16 -13.49 13.86 20.35
C LEU A 16 -12.33 14.75 20.77
N ASP A 17 -11.49 14.29 21.68
CA ASP A 17 -10.28 15.06 22.01
C ASP A 17 -9.32 15.11 20.80
N ALA A 18 -8.45 16.12 20.79
CA ALA A 18 -7.55 16.36 19.65
C ALA A 18 -6.64 15.15 19.36
N ARG A 19 -6.20 14.43 20.39
CA ARG A 19 -5.31 13.28 20.23
C ARG A 19 -6.05 12.10 19.60
N GLN A 20 -7.28 11.82 20.04
CA GLN A 20 -8.12 10.78 19.43
C GLN A 20 -8.41 11.07 17.97
N ALA A 21 -8.81 12.31 17.64
CA ALA A 21 -9.09 12.72 16.27
C ALA A 21 -7.84 12.54 15.37
N LEU A 22 -6.66 12.96 15.85
CA LEU A 22 -5.40 12.80 15.11
C LEU A 22 -4.99 11.33 14.91
N TYR A 23 -5.27 10.44 15.86
CA TYR A 23 -5.01 9.00 15.66
C TYR A 23 -5.89 8.41 14.57
N ILE A 24 -7.19 8.72 14.58
CA ILE A 24 -8.14 8.25 13.57
C ILE A 24 -7.77 8.81 12.19
N ASP A 25 -7.44 10.09 12.11
CA ASP A 25 -7.01 10.74 10.88
C ASP A 25 -5.68 10.18 10.36
N GLY A 26 -4.72 9.89 11.25
CA GLY A 26 -3.48 9.23 10.88
C GLY A 26 -3.71 7.83 10.28
N LEU A 27 -4.62 7.05 10.86
CA LEU A 27 -5.02 5.74 10.31
C LEU A 27 -5.70 5.88 8.95
N ARG A 28 -6.62 6.85 8.81
CA ARG A 28 -7.29 7.19 7.54
C ARG A 28 -6.26 7.46 6.45
N HIS A 29 -5.34 8.40 6.68
CA HIS A 29 -4.36 8.78 5.67
C HIS A 29 -3.41 7.63 5.31
N ALA A 30 -2.94 6.87 6.30
CA ALA A 30 -2.09 5.71 6.04
C ALA A 30 -2.82 4.66 5.17
N ALA A 31 -4.10 4.40 5.47
CA ALA A 31 -4.93 3.49 4.69
C ALA A 31 -5.20 4.00 3.27
N GLN A 32 -5.55 5.28 3.10
CA GLN A 32 -5.79 5.89 1.78
C GLN A 32 -4.54 5.88 0.88
N ILE A 33 -3.37 6.23 1.44
CA ILE A 33 -2.11 6.22 0.69
C ILE A 33 -1.78 4.78 0.26
N ALA A 34 -1.93 3.81 1.16
CA ALA A 34 -1.71 2.41 0.83
C ALA A 34 -2.69 1.89 -0.24
N ASP A 35 -4.00 2.19 -0.16
CA ASP A 35 -5.00 1.83 -1.18
C ASP A 35 -4.66 2.43 -2.54
N LEU A 36 -4.35 3.73 -2.58
CA LEU A 36 -4.00 4.43 -3.81
C LEU A 36 -2.74 3.83 -4.44
N ALA A 37 -1.68 3.67 -3.66
CA ALA A 37 -0.41 3.15 -4.12
C ALA A 37 -0.54 1.71 -4.62
N TYR A 38 -1.24 0.84 -3.88
CA TYR A 38 -1.45 -0.55 -4.30
C TYR A 38 -2.27 -0.65 -5.59
N ARG A 39 -3.37 0.12 -5.72
CA ARG A 39 -4.18 0.12 -6.94
C ARG A 39 -3.41 0.64 -8.16
N ARG A 40 -2.63 1.70 -7.98
CA ARG A 40 -1.77 2.24 -9.05
C ARG A 40 -0.69 1.25 -9.45
N LEU A 41 -0.07 0.57 -8.47
CA LEU A 41 0.87 -0.51 -8.73
C LEU A 41 0.22 -1.61 -9.58
N CYS A 42 -0.94 -2.11 -9.16
CA CYS A 42 -1.71 -3.11 -9.91
C CYS A 42 -2.02 -2.65 -11.35
N SER A 43 -2.56 -1.44 -11.52
CA SER A 43 -2.83 -0.87 -12.85
C SER A 43 -1.58 -0.76 -13.70
N GLY A 44 -0.48 -0.27 -13.13
CA GLY A 44 0.80 -0.14 -13.81
C GLY A 44 1.35 -1.49 -14.27
N LEU A 45 1.38 -2.48 -13.37
CA LEU A 45 1.85 -3.84 -13.67
C LEU A 45 1.00 -4.50 -14.77
N THR A 46 -0.32 -4.34 -14.73
CA THR A 46 -1.22 -4.84 -15.77
C THR A 46 -0.95 -4.17 -17.11
N GLU A 47 -0.83 -2.84 -17.13
CA GLU A 47 -0.56 -2.11 -18.37
C GLU A 47 0.76 -2.53 -18.98
N HIS A 48 1.82 -2.74 -18.19
CA HIS A 48 3.09 -3.27 -18.68
C HIS A 48 2.94 -4.62 -19.39
N VAL A 49 2.15 -5.53 -18.83
CA VAL A 49 1.90 -6.84 -19.45
C VAL A 49 1.07 -6.69 -20.73
N PHE A 50 0.09 -5.80 -20.75
CA PHE A 50 -0.75 -5.58 -21.92
C PHE A 50 -0.01 -4.85 -23.04
N SER A 51 0.79 -3.83 -22.75
CA SER A 51 1.72 -3.21 -23.71
C SER A 51 2.65 -4.25 -24.32
N TYR A 52 3.24 -5.13 -23.51
CA TYR A 52 4.08 -6.21 -24.04
C TYR A 52 3.29 -7.16 -24.97
N CYS A 53 2.05 -7.51 -24.63
CA CYS A 53 1.17 -8.29 -25.51
C CYS A 53 0.84 -7.56 -26.83
N ARG A 54 0.86 -6.22 -26.84
CA ARG A 54 0.68 -5.37 -28.03
C ARG A 54 2.00 -5.07 -28.78
N ASN A 55 3.12 -5.66 -28.35
CA ASN A 55 4.47 -5.36 -28.86
C ASN A 55 4.92 -3.90 -28.64
N GLU A 56 4.35 -3.21 -27.66
CA GLU A 56 4.85 -1.93 -27.16
C GLU A 56 5.94 -2.21 -26.12
N THR A 57 7.11 -1.59 -26.27
CA THR A 57 8.18 -1.72 -25.28
C THR A 57 7.98 -0.69 -24.18
N PRO A 58 7.71 -1.11 -22.93
CA PRO A 58 7.59 -0.14 -21.84
C PRO A 58 8.95 0.48 -21.56
N SER A 59 9.02 1.81 -21.49
CA SER A 59 10.28 2.54 -21.36
C SER A 59 10.81 2.61 -19.93
N GLU A 60 9.93 2.55 -18.92
CA GLU A 60 10.30 2.84 -17.53
C GLU A 60 9.49 2.03 -16.52
N PHE A 61 10.15 1.61 -15.43
CA PHE A 61 9.52 0.90 -14.32
C PHE A 61 9.52 1.72 -13.02
N THR A 62 10.11 2.92 -13.03
CA THR A 62 10.37 3.73 -11.83
C THR A 62 9.10 3.99 -11.02
N TYR A 63 7.99 4.32 -11.70
CA TYR A 63 6.72 4.61 -11.05
C TYR A 63 6.12 3.38 -10.34
N LEU A 64 6.36 2.16 -10.85
CA LEU A 64 5.94 0.93 -10.16
C LEU A 64 6.68 0.77 -8.83
N TYR A 65 7.98 1.05 -8.81
CA TYR A 65 8.76 0.99 -7.57
C TYR A 65 8.34 2.09 -6.61
N LEU A 66 8.03 3.29 -7.10
CA LEU A 66 7.48 4.36 -6.29
C LEU A 66 6.19 3.90 -5.59
N ASP A 67 5.25 3.34 -6.34
CA ASP A 67 3.96 2.88 -5.82
C ASP A 67 4.14 1.67 -4.86
N ALA A 68 5.02 0.72 -5.18
CA ALA A 68 5.33 -0.40 -4.29
C ALA A 68 5.93 0.05 -2.94
N TRP A 69 6.90 0.97 -2.96
CA TRP A 69 7.52 1.49 -1.75
C TRP A 69 6.59 2.42 -0.97
N ALA A 70 5.75 3.21 -1.65
CA ALA A 70 4.72 4.02 -1.00
C ALA A 70 3.70 3.14 -0.27
N PHE A 71 3.26 2.03 -0.88
CA PHE A 71 2.40 1.04 -0.23
C PHE A 71 3.06 0.45 1.03
N ILE A 72 4.33 0.06 0.93
CA ILE A 72 5.10 -0.51 2.06
C ILE A 72 5.22 0.50 3.22
N ASP A 73 5.58 1.76 2.96
CA ASP A 73 5.72 2.77 4.02
C ASP A 73 4.37 3.12 4.66
N ALA A 74 3.33 3.32 3.85
CA ALA A 74 1.99 3.63 4.34
C ALA A 74 1.42 2.48 5.18
N THR A 75 1.64 1.23 4.76
CA THR A 75 1.21 0.04 5.52
C THR A 75 1.97 -0.11 6.84
N ASP A 76 3.29 0.13 6.89
CA ASP A 76 4.05 0.12 8.15
C ASP A 76 3.61 1.25 9.10
N ARG A 77 3.25 2.42 8.53
CA ARG A 77 2.70 3.54 9.29
C ARG A 77 1.34 3.18 9.89
N PHE A 78 0.44 2.58 9.09
CA PHE A 78 -0.85 2.06 9.56
C PHE A 78 -0.64 1.06 10.70
N ARG A 79 0.23 0.05 10.50
CA ARG A 79 0.59 -0.96 11.51
C ARG A 79 1.09 -0.33 12.82
N SER A 80 1.90 0.71 12.72
CA SER A 80 2.45 1.42 13.88
C SER A 80 1.38 2.21 14.64
N LEU A 81 0.48 2.90 13.93
CA LEU A 81 -0.66 3.61 14.53
C LEU A 81 -1.68 2.64 15.13
N TRP A 82 -1.93 1.51 14.47
CA TRP A 82 -2.82 0.45 14.96
C TRP A 82 -2.42 -0.07 16.34
N LYS A 83 -1.11 -0.18 16.60
CA LYS A 83 -0.57 -0.58 17.89
C LYS A 83 -0.87 0.43 19.00
N MET A 84 -0.91 1.72 18.66
CA MET A 84 -1.04 2.81 19.62
C MET A 84 -2.49 3.25 19.86
N GLN A 85 -3.45 2.68 19.14
CA GLN A 85 -4.84 3.11 19.24
C GLN A 85 -5.43 2.84 20.63
N PRO A 86 -6.38 3.66 21.09
CA PRO A 86 -7.15 3.37 22.31
C PRO A 86 -7.97 2.08 22.19
N GLY A 87 -8.33 1.45 23.32
CA GLY A 87 -9.27 0.32 23.32
C GLY A 87 -8.70 -1.04 22.87
N THR A 88 -7.38 -1.19 22.75
CA THR A 88 -6.74 -2.42 22.27
C THR A 88 -6.99 -3.67 23.12
N LYS A 89 -7.36 -3.52 24.40
CA LYS A 89 -7.62 -4.65 25.31
C LYS A 89 -8.93 -5.39 25.02
N SER A 90 -9.90 -4.74 24.38
CA SER A 90 -11.22 -5.31 24.05
C SER A 90 -11.33 -5.76 22.60
N MET A 91 -10.24 -5.68 21.82
CA MET A 91 -10.25 -6.09 20.42
C MET A 91 -10.29 -7.62 20.29
N PRO A 92 -11.02 -8.18 19.31
CA PRO A 92 -10.92 -9.58 18.96
C PRO A 92 -9.48 -9.99 18.66
N ALA A 93 -9.11 -11.23 18.99
CA ALA A 93 -7.74 -11.71 18.91
C ALA A 93 -7.11 -11.54 17.50
N GLN A 94 -7.90 -11.69 16.43
CA GLN A 94 -7.41 -11.52 15.06
C GLN A 94 -7.03 -10.07 14.70
N TYR A 95 -7.52 -9.08 15.45
CA TYR A 95 -7.26 -7.65 15.25
C TYR A 95 -6.37 -7.05 16.34
N ALA A 96 -5.99 -7.85 17.34
CA ALA A 96 -5.13 -7.43 18.43
C ALA A 96 -3.77 -6.92 17.89
N PRO A 97 -3.16 -5.89 18.52
CA PRO A 97 -1.91 -5.30 18.05
C PRO A 97 -0.76 -6.27 17.84
N ALA A 98 -0.66 -7.33 18.65
CA ALA A 98 0.38 -8.35 18.50
C ALA A 98 0.20 -9.15 17.21
N THR A 99 -1.02 -9.64 16.97
CA THR A 99 -1.40 -10.37 15.76
C THR A 99 -1.19 -9.53 14.50
N VAL A 100 -1.59 -8.25 14.52
CA VAL A 100 -1.40 -7.35 13.38
C VAL A 100 0.08 -7.04 13.13
N GLN A 101 0.87 -6.87 14.20
CA GLN A 101 2.32 -6.71 14.08
C GLN A 101 2.95 -7.93 13.42
N GLU A 102 2.56 -9.13 13.82
CA GLU A 102 3.06 -10.38 13.24
C GLU A 102 2.70 -10.49 11.75
N LYS A 103 1.42 -10.32 11.39
CA LYS A 103 0.94 -10.38 10.00
C LYS A 103 1.66 -9.41 9.06
N LEU A 104 2.05 -8.23 9.57
CA LEU A 104 2.67 -7.16 8.77
C LEU A 104 4.17 -6.97 9.07
N GLU A 105 4.81 -7.90 9.79
CA GLU A 105 6.23 -7.78 10.14
C GLU A 105 7.12 -7.80 8.89
N GLY A 106 6.76 -8.58 7.87
CA GLY A 106 7.47 -8.57 6.59
C GLY A 106 7.54 -7.19 5.94
N ILE A 107 6.45 -6.41 6.01
CA ILE A 107 6.39 -5.03 5.49
C ILE A 107 7.39 -4.15 6.23
N ARG A 108 7.44 -4.23 7.57
CA ARG A 108 8.42 -3.50 8.39
C ARG A 108 9.85 -3.84 8.01
N GLN A 109 10.13 -5.12 7.80
CA GLN A 109 11.46 -5.60 7.42
C GLN A 109 11.88 -5.08 6.05
N LEU A 110 10.99 -5.12 5.04
CA LEU A 110 11.25 -4.53 3.72
C LEU A 110 11.51 -3.03 3.82
N ARG A 111 10.66 -2.28 4.53
CA ARG A 111 10.82 -0.84 4.73
C ARG A 111 12.19 -0.49 5.34
N ASN A 112 12.67 -1.30 6.28
CA ASN A 112 13.99 -1.10 6.88
C ASN A 112 15.15 -1.38 5.92
N VAL A 113 14.94 -2.09 4.80
CA VAL A 113 15.99 -2.25 3.77
C VAL A 113 16.21 -0.93 3.05
N SER A 114 15.14 -0.32 2.52
CA SER A 114 15.24 0.95 1.78
C SER A 114 15.68 2.12 2.67
N ALA A 115 15.18 2.20 3.90
CA ALA A 115 15.52 3.28 4.83
C ALA A 115 17.01 3.32 5.23
N HIS A 116 17.75 2.22 5.04
CA HIS A 116 19.14 2.08 5.47
C HIS A 116 20.06 1.56 4.36
N ILE A 117 19.77 1.90 3.09
CA ILE A 117 20.55 1.45 1.91
C ILE A 117 22.06 1.66 2.10
N ALA A 118 22.48 2.83 2.56
CA ALA A 118 23.90 3.15 2.77
C ALA A 118 24.58 2.18 3.75
N GLN A 119 23.87 1.73 4.78
CA GLN A 119 24.37 0.78 5.78
C GLN A 119 24.28 -0.68 5.32
N LYS A 120 23.51 -0.96 4.25
CA LYS A 120 23.19 -2.30 3.76
C LYS A 120 23.82 -2.63 2.41
N ILE A 121 24.65 -1.74 1.86
CA ILE A 121 25.19 -1.88 0.51
C ILE A 121 26.00 -3.17 0.32
N ASP A 122 26.86 -3.53 1.28
CA ASP A 122 27.65 -4.76 1.23
C ASP A 122 26.77 -6.02 1.27
N GLN A 123 25.66 -5.96 2.01
CA GLN A 123 24.67 -7.03 2.03
C GLN A 123 23.95 -7.13 0.67
N ILE A 124 23.59 -6.01 0.05
CA ILE A 124 22.93 -6.00 -1.26
C ILE A 124 23.88 -6.57 -2.33
N VAL A 125 25.16 -6.22 -2.28
CA VAL A 125 26.20 -6.75 -3.17
C VAL A 125 26.38 -8.26 -2.96
N SER A 126 26.52 -8.72 -1.71
CA SER A 126 26.73 -10.14 -1.42
C SER A 126 25.54 -11.02 -1.83
N LEU A 127 24.31 -10.50 -1.69
CA LEU A 127 23.09 -11.17 -2.13
C LEU A 127 22.85 -11.04 -3.64
N LYS A 128 23.70 -10.32 -4.38
CA LYS A 128 23.47 -9.95 -5.78
C LYS A 128 22.04 -9.46 -5.96
N SER A 129 21.57 -8.58 -5.09
CA SER A 129 20.20 -8.05 -5.10
C SER A 129 20.17 -6.68 -5.81
N SER A 130 18.96 -6.18 -6.09
CA SER A 130 18.79 -4.79 -6.54
C SER A 130 18.61 -3.87 -5.34
N VAL A 131 19.08 -2.62 -5.44
CA VAL A 131 18.92 -1.60 -4.39
C VAL A 131 17.44 -1.36 -4.06
N LEU A 132 16.59 -1.31 -5.08
CA LEU A 132 15.14 -1.14 -4.91
C LEU A 132 14.41 -2.48 -4.79
N GLY A 133 15.12 -3.61 -4.79
CA GLY A 133 14.51 -4.94 -4.82
C GLY A 133 14.02 -5.40 -6.19
N SER A 134 13.31 -6.53 -6.24
CA SER A 134 12.63 -7.03 -7.43
C SER A 134 11.15 -7.25 -7.14
N LEU A 135 10.32 -6.96 -8.14
CA LEU A 135 8.89 -7.24 -8.13
C LEU A 135 8.62 -8.48 -8.97
N SER A 136 7.77 -9.38 -8.49
CA SER A 136 7.23 -10.51 -9.27
C SER A 136 5.73 -10.61 -9.03
N TRP A 137 4.94 -10.84 -10.06
CA TRP A 137 3.47 -10.89 -9.95
C TRP A 137 2.85 -11.78 -11.03
N VAL A 138 1.53 -11.99 -10.93
CA VAL A 138 0.74 -12.59 -12.01
C VAL A 138 -0.29 -11.60 -12.55
N THR A 139 -0.57 -11.67 -13.85
CA THR A 139 -1.61 -10.86 -14.52
C THR A 139 -2.54 -11.76 -15.33
N ALA A 140 -3.85 -11.63 -15.11
CA ALA A 140 -4.87 -12.25 -15.94
C ALA A 140 -5.02 -11.46 -17.26
N VAL A 141 -4.70 -12.09 -18.38
CA VAL A 141 -4.73 -11.47 -19.71
C VAL A 141 -6.03 -11.77 -20.46
N SER A 142 -6.66 -12.90 -20.14
CA SER A 142 -7.96 -13.29 -20.66
C SER A 142 -8.68 -14.12 -19.61
N HIS A 143 -10.00 -13.94 -19.48
CA HIS A 143 -10.84 -14.73 -18.59
C HIS A 143 -11.48 -15.94 -19.31
N THR A 144 -11.59 -15.89 -20.65
CA THR A 144 -12.22 -16.94 -21.45
C THR A 144 -11.54 -17.09 -22.83
N PRO A 145 -10.67 -18.11 -23.03
CA PRO A 145 -10.14 -19.02 -22.02
C PRO A 145 -9.29 -18.25 -20.99
N LEU A 146 -9.15 -18.81 -19.79
CA LEU A 146 -8.31 -18.21 -18.76
C LEU A 146 -6.84 -18.25 -19.19
N VAL A 147 -6.22 -17.08 -19.31
CA VAL A 147 -4.80 -16.91 -19.61
C VAL A 147 -4.20 -16.03 -18.54
N VAL A 148 -3.23 -16.57 -17.80
CA VAL A 148 -2.49 -15.84 -16.76
C VAL A 148 -1.01 -15.83 -17.13
N LYS A 149 -0.40 -14.64 -17.08
CA LYS A 149 1.05 -14.48 -17.24
C LYS A 149 1.69 -14.28 -15.88
N THR A 150 2.85 -14.90 -15.68
CA THR A 150 3.72 -14.62 -14.54
C THR A 150 4.88 -13.76 -15.00
N CYS A 151 5.23 -12.76 -14.21
CA CYS A 151 6.15 -11.70 -14.60
C CYS A 151 7.09 -11.35 -13.44
N PHE A 152 8.23 -10.75 -13.79
CA PHE A 152 9.10 -10.09 -12.84
C PHE A 152 9.75 -8.86 -13.45
N ILE A 153 10.09 -7.90 -12.61
CA ILE A 153 10.92 -6.74 -12.94
C ILE A 153 12.01 -6.67 -11.88
N ARG A 154 13.21 -6.34 -12.35
CA ARG A 154 14.36 -6.06 -11.50
C ARG A 154 15.04 -4.80 -12.05
N PRO A 155 15.18 -3.72 -11.28
CA PRO A 155 15.85 -2.51 -11.74
C PRO A 155 17.34 -2.54 -11.35
N GLY A 156 18.13 -1.64 -11.94
CA GLY A 156 19.50 -1.36 -11.52
C GLY A 156 20.57 -2.22 -12.19
N VAL A 157 21.69 -2.42 -11.49
CA VAL A 157 22.89 -3.06 -12.05
C VAL A 157 22.68 -4.57 -12.17
N MET A 158 22.72 -5.06 -13.42
CA MET A 158 22.53 -6.47 -13.72
C MET A 158 23.86 -7.23 -13.67
N PRO A 159 23.98 -8.27 -12.82
CA PRO A 159 25.11 -9.18 -12.91
C PRO A 159 25.05 -9.99 -14.21
N ALA A 160 26.20 -10.49 -14.67
CA ALA A 160 26.29 -11.32 -15.88
C ALA A 160 25.40 -12.59 -15.86
N LYS A 161 25.00 -13.04 -14.67
CA LYS A 161 24.00 -14.09 -14.47
C LYS A 161 22.93 -13.57 -13.54
N VAL A 162 21.70 -13.48 -14.04
CA VAL A 162 20.51 -13.13 -13.25
C VAL A 162 19.80 -14.41 -12.84
N SER A 163 19.60 -14.57 -11.53
CA SER A 163 18.71 -15.58 -10.97
C SER A 163 17.57 -14.85 -10.27
N ASP A 164 16.41 -14.79 -10.93
CA ASP A 164 15.17 -14.29 -10.33
C ASP A 164 14.08 -15.35 -10.49
N GLN A 165 13.11 -15.31 -9.59
CA GLN A 165 11.99 -16.24 -9.58
C GLN A 165 10.75 -15.53 -10.11
N LEU A 166 10.11 -16.12 -11.11
CA LEU A 166 8.76 -15.75 -11.50
C LEU A 166 7.81 -15.90 -10.32
N ALA A 167 6.72 -15.13 -10.31
CA ALA A 167 5.71 -15.31 -9.29
C ALA A 167 5.11 -16.71 -9.40
N MET A 168 5.11 -17.42 -8.27
CA MET A 168 4.52 -18.75 -8.12
C MET A 168 3.47 -18.66 -7.02
N PRO A 169 2.21 -18.36 -7.36
CA PRO A 169 1.14 -18.30 -6.38
C PRO A 169 0.99 -19.59 -5.59
N ALA A 170 0.87 -19.46 -4.27
CA ALA A 170 0.62 -20.57 -3.36
C ALA A 170 -0.80 -20.42 -2.79
N GLY A 171 -1.80 -20.77 -3.60
CA GLY A 171 -3.20 -20.70 -3.21
C GLY A 171 -4.02 -19.72 -4.05
N ARG A 172 -5.02 -19.09 -3.40
CA ARG A 172 -5.95 -18.17 -4.05
C ARG A 172 -5.25 -16.87 -4.43
N VAL A 173 -5.49 -16.39 -5.66
CA VAL A 173 -5.04 -15.08 -6.13
C VAL A 173 -6.25 -14.17 -6.25
N ASP A 174 -6.26 -13.09 -5.48
CA ASP A 174 -7.21 -11.99 -5.68
C ASP A 174 -6.58 -10.97 -6.64
N PHE A 175 -7.23 -10.79 -7.79
CA PHE A 175 -6.80 -9.85 -8.81
C PHE A 175 -7.39 -8.47 -8.56
N VAL A 176 -6.53 -7.46 -8.55
CA VAL A 176 -6.92 -6.05 -8.55
C VAL A 176 -6.42 -5.46 -9.86
N ASN A 177 -7.34 -4.92 -10.66
CA ASN A 177 -7.05 -4.47 -12.03
C ASN A 177 -6.27 -5.53 -12.83
N GLU A 178 -6.70 -6.79 -12.79
CA GLU A 178 -6.08 -7.94 -13.46
C GLU A 178 -4.69 -8.37 -12.96
N SER A 179 -4.06 -7.66 -12.01
CA SER A 179 -2.80 -8.09 -11.40
C SER A 179 -2.98 -8.54 -9.96
N GLY A 180 -2.26 -9.59 -9.57
CA GLY A 180 -2.34 -10.20 -8.25
C GLY A 180 -1.06 -10.95 -7.88
N TRP A 181 -1.03 -11.50 -6.68
CA TRP A 181 0.14 -12.18 -6.11
C TRP A 181 1.44 -11.37 -6.23
N ILE A 182 1.34 -10.06 -6.04
CA ILE A 182 2.46 -9.14 -6.19
C ILE A 182 3.40 -9.39 -5.01
N THR A 183 4.63 -9.76 -5.32
CA THR A 183 5.67 -10.08 -4.35
C THR A 183 6.83 -9.11 -4.53
N MET A 184 7.32 -8.59 -3.41
CA MET A 184 8.50 -7.75 -3.35
C MET A 184 9.63 -8.50 -2.65
N ASN A 185 10.79 -8.55 -3.30
CA ASN A 185 12.03 -9.08 -2.73
C ASN A 185 13.02 -7.93 -2.56
N ALA A 186 13.53 -7.69 -1.34
CA ALA A 186 14.61 -6.73 -1.12
C ALA A 186 15.56 -7.23 -0.04
N GLY A 187 16.87 -7.24 -0.34
CA GLY A 187 17.85 -7.90 0.51
C GLY A 187 17.49 -9.38 0.71
N LYS A 188 17.34 -9.80 1.97
CA LYS A 188 16.94 -11.17 2.35
C LYS A 188 15.43 -11.35 2.56
N HIS A 189 14.65 -10.29 2.42
CA HIS A 189 13.23 -10.28 2.76
C HIS A 189 12.38 -10.43 1.50
N LYS A 190 11.34 -11.26 1.60
CA LYS A 190 10.35 -11.53 0.56
C LYS A 190 8.98 -11.39 1.17
N VAL A 191 8.11 -10.59 0.56
CA VAL A 191 6.75 -10.33 1.06
C VAL A 191 5.77 -10.32 -0.09
N VAL A 192 4.63 -11.00 0.08
CA VAL A 192 3.50 -10.90 -0.83
C VAL A 192 2.69 -9.66 -0.46
N LEU A 193 2.87 -8.58 -1.23
CA LEU A 193 2.18 -7.31 -1.03
C LEU A 193 0.66 -7.46 -1.17
N SER A 194 0.20 -8.37 -2.02
CA SER A 194 -1.24 -8.67 -2.16
C SER A 194 -1.87 -9.17 -0.87
N GLU A 195 -1.17 -10.04 -0.12
CA GLU A 195 -1.66 -10.53 1.17
C GLU A 195 -1.67 -9.41 2.22
N ALA A 196 -0.61 -8.59 2.25
CA ALA A 196 -0.55 -7.43 3.13
C ALA A 196 -1.69 -6.44 2.85
N TYR A 197 -2.05 -6.25 1.57
CA TYR A 197 -3.17 -5.41 1.18
C TYR A 197 -4.52 -5.99 1.65
N THR A 198 -4.73 -7.31 1.53
CA THR A 198 -5.92 -7.98 2.07
C THR A 198 -6.03 -7.78 3.59
N VAL A 199 -4.92 -7.96 4.33
CA VAL A 199 -4.88 -7.71 5.78
C VAL A 199 -5.23 -6.25 6.10
N LEU A 200 -4.70 -5.29 5.33
CA LEU A 200 -5.02 -3.87 5.52
C LEU A 200 -6.52 -3.60 5.31
N VAL A 201 -7.11 -4.13 4.23
CA VAL A 201 -8.54 -3.99 3.94
C VAL A 201 -9.40 -4.55 5.08
N GLU A 202 -9.07 -5.75 5.58
CA GLU A 202 -9.77 -6.36 6.71
C GLU A 202 -9.71 -5.50 7.98
N LEU A 203 -8.54 -4.94 8.29
CA LEU A 203 -8.34 -4.07 9.46
C LEU A 203 -9.13 -2.78 9.34
N VAL A 204 -9.13 -2.17 8.15
CA VAL A 204 -9.88 -0.96 7.85
C VAL A 204 -11.38 -1.22 7.98
N SER A 205 -11.90 -2.30 7.39
CA SER A 205 -13.31 -2.65 7.50
C SER A 205 -13.74 -2.92 8.94
N TYR A 206 -12.91 -3.60 9.73
CA TYR A 206 -13.19 -3.79 11.16
C TYR A 206 -13.22 -2.45 11.91
N ALA A 207 -12.25 -1.57 11.65
CA ALA A 207 -12.19 -0.26 12.29
C ALA A 207 -13.37 0.64 11.90
N GLU A 208 -13.81 0.60 10.63
CA GLU A 208 -15.02 1.31 10.20
C GLU A 208 -16.25 0.84 10.97
N GLN A 209 -16.43 -0.46 11.15
CA GLN A 209 -17.56 -1.01 11.91
C GLN A 209 -17.50 -0.57 13.38
N ALA A 210 -16.32 -0.68 14.00
CA ALA A 210 -16.11 -0.29 15.39
C ALA A 210 -16.35 1.22 15.61
N LEU A 211 -15.83 2.07 14.72
CA LEU A 211 -16.02 3.52 14.79
C LEU A 211 -17.48 3.91 14.50
N SER A 212 -18.13 3.26 13.53
CA SER A 212 -19.55 3.51 13.23
C SER A 212 -20.43 3.21 14.44
N ALA A 213 -20.17 2.09 15.12
CA ALA A 213 -20.86 1.74 16.36
C ALA A 213 -20.55 2.73 17.50
N ALA A 214 -19.31 3.20 17.60
CA ALA A 214 -18.94 4.20 18.61
C ALA A 214 -19.56 5.58 18.35
N PHE A 215 -19.73 5.96 17.08
CA PHE A 215 -20.23 7.27 16.66
C PHE A 215 -21.76 7.31 16.48
N SER A 216 -22.49 6.27 16.88
CA SER A 216 -23.95 6.22 16.74
C SER A 216 -24.71 7.08 17.77
N ASP A 217 -24.04 7.52 18.83
CA ASP A 217 -24.65 8.39 19.86
C ASP A 217 -24.95 9.79 19.28
N PRO A 218 -26.13 10.39 19.57
CA PRO A 218 -26.49 11.73 19.11
C PRO A 218 -25.48 12.83 19.47
N THR A 219 -24.71 12.66 20.55
CA THR A 219 -23.63 13.60 20.93
C THR A 219 -22.51 13.70 19.88
N PHE A 220 -22.43 12.74 18.95
CA PHE A 220 -21.46 12.69 17.86
C PHE A 220 -22.01 13.24 16.53
N GLU A 221 -23.19 13.85 16.50
CA GLU A 221 -23.84 14.31 15.26
C GLU A 221 -22.98 15.34 14.51
N THR A 222 -22.38 16.30 15.23
CA THR A 222 -21.51 17.31 14.61
C THR A 222 -20.13 16.73 14.26
N LYS A 223 -19.74 16.84 12.99
CA LYS A 223 -18.48 16.29 12.46
C LYS A 223 -17.44 17.38 12.19
N ARG A 224 -16.17 17.02 12.29
CA ARG A 224 -15.03 17.85 11.84
C ARG A 224 -14.90 17.72 10.32
N PRO A 225 -14.57 18.80 9.58
CA PRO A 225 -14.18 18.68 8.19
C PRO A 225 -12.90 17.82 8.09
N ALA A 226 -12.88 16.86 7.17
CA ALA A 226 -11.75 15.95 7.01
C ALA A 226 -10.58 16.61 6.26
N ASP A 227 -10.88 17.34 5.18
CA ASP A 227 -9.88 17.91 4.29
C ASP A 227 -10.28 19.34 3.90
N MET A 228 -9.29 20.18 3.62
CA MET A 228 -9.48 21.56 3.13
C MET A 228 -8.62 21.79 1.90
N PHE A 229 -9.24 22.26 0.81
CA PHE A 229 -8.55 22.73 -0.38
C PHE A 229 -8.71 24.24 -0.48
N GLY A 230 -7.59 24.96 -0.53
CA GLY A 230 -7.56 26.41 -0.71
C GLY A 230 -6.92 26.78 -2.06
N MET A 231 -7.55 27.68 -2.80
CA MET A 231 -7.05 28.21 -4.06
C MET A 231 -7.25 29.72 -4.08
N ALA A 232 -6.27 30.44 -4.62
CA ALA A 232 -6.36 31.88 -4.86
C ALA A 232 -5.83 32.19 -6.26
N GLU A 233 -6.53 33.07 -6.97
CA GLU A 233 -6.04 33.65 -8.23
C GLU A 233 -5.14 34.84 -7.91
N LEU A 234 -3.98 34.91 -8.56
CA LEU A 234 -3.07 36.04 -8.43
C LEU A 234 -3.37 37.05 -9.54
N ASP A 235 -3.64 38.30 -9.17
CA ASP A 235 -3.65 39.41 -10.13
C ASP A 235 -2.21 39.64 -10.61
N THR A 236 -1.97 39.37 -11.89
CA THR A 236 -0.65 39.54 -12.52
C THR A 236 -0.46 40.92 -13.15
N GLY A 237 -1.47 41.80 -13.07
CA GLY A 237 -1.49 43.07 -13.79
C GLY A 237 -1.54 42.87 -15.32
N LYS A 238 -1.75 43.97 -16.05
CA LYS A 238 -1.55 43.95 -17.51
C LYS A 238 -0.05 43.98 -17.79
N HIS A 239 0.50 42.87 -18.29
CA HIS A 239 1.80 42.89 -18.94
C HIS A 239 1.63 43.52 -20.32
N ASP A 240 1.93 44.82 -20.42
CA ASP A 240 2.13 45.48 -21.71
C ASP A 240 3.42 44.91 -22.33
N TYR A 241 3.27 43.98 -23.29
CA TYR A 241 4.34 43.49 -24.15
C TYR A 241 4.53 44.43 -25.35
#